data_AF-A0A936KTT3-F1
#
_entry.id   AF-A0A936KTT3-F1
#
_cell.length_a   1.000
_cell.length_b   1.000
_cell.length_c   1.000
_cell.angle_alpha   90.00
_cell.angle_beta   90.00
_cell.angle_gamma   90.00
#
_symmetry.space_group_name_H-M   'P 1'
#
loop_
_entity.id
_entity.type
_entity.pdbx_description
1 polymer ?
#
loop_
_entity_poly.entity_id
_entity_poly.type
_entity_poly.pdbx_seq_one_letter_code
_entity_poly.pdbx_strand_id
1 'polypeptide(L)'
;MEKGFETTDTWVLFGDPTLQLITDTLSNIEFTTASSTTLGTNYLEIETSLEDAVICITQNDSILVASHIYKGNNKLEFNKIGYSDTLLITATAKNKTVLIKKIAVNEGNTPFVNIQECTFTNEVKNTHITYNDTIYNSLQIKNTSNKDLSNVTIKK
;
A
#
# COMPACT_ATOMS: atom_id res chain seq x y z
N MET A 1 -32.05 35.48 -9.07
CA MET A 1 -30.96 34.49 -8.93
C MET A 1 -30.11 34.75 -7.70
N GLU A 2 -29.98 35.99 -7.18
CA GLU A 2 -29.16 36.34 -6.00
C GLU A 2 -29.48 35.57 -4.70
N LYS A 3 -30.75 35.38 -4.33
CA LYS A 3 -31.11 34.78 -3.03
C LYS A 3 -30.60 33.35 -2.80
N GLY A 4 -30.34 32.59 -3.87
CA GLY A 4 -29.81 31.22 -3.76
C GLY A 4 -28.34 31.19 -3.35
N PHE A 5 -27.54 32.15 -3.83
CA PHE A 5 -26.13 32.27 -3.46
C PHE A 5 -26.00 32.66 -1.98
N GLU A 6 -26.73 33.70 -1.55
CA GLU A 6 -26.72 34.14 -0.14
C GLU A 6 -27.13 33.03 0.84
N THR A 7 -28.09 32.18 0.44
CA THR A 7 -28.53 31.04 1.26
C THR A 7 -27.48 29.93 1.32
N THR A 8 -26.80 29.65 0.20
CA THR A 8 -25.75 28.60 0.16
C THR A 8 -24.50 29.04 0.91
N ASP A 9 -24.14 30.33 0.83
CA ASP A 9 -22.97 30.91 1.52
C ASP A 9 -23.14 30.93 3.05
N THR A 10 -24.39 30.92 3.53
CA THR A 10 -24.71 30.89 4.97
C THR A 10 -25.07 29.49 5.48
N TRP A 11 -25.17 28.49 4.60
CA TRP A 11 -25.48 27.12 5.00
C TRP A 11 -24.22 26.38 5.45
N VAL A 12 -23.89 26.52 6.73
CA VAL A 12 -22.69 25.93 7.32
C VAL A 12 -22.97 24.49 7.79
N LEU A 13 -22.13 23.55 7.34
CA LEU A 13 -22.12 22.19 7.87
C LEU A 13 -21.29 22.14 9.16
N PHE A 14 -21.89 21.66 10.25
CA PHE A 14 -21.19 21.41 11.51
C PHE A 14 -20.95 19.91 11.69
N GLY A 15 -19.69 19.52 11.89
CA GLY A 15 -19.28 18.12 12.01
C GLY A 15 -18.37 17.69 10.86
N ASP A 16 -18.32 16.38 10.63
CA ASP A 16 -17.50 15.79 9.57
C ASP A 16 -18.26 15.80 8.22
N PRO A 17 -17.80 16.56 7.20
CA PRO A 17 -18.42 16.60 5.87
C PRO A 17 -18.27 15.30 5.08
N THR A 18 -17.41 14.39 5.54
CA THR A 18 -17.12 13.11 4.89
C THR A 18 -17.87 11.94 5.52
N LEU A 19 -18.64 12.19 6.58
CA LEU A 19 -19.35 11.14 7.31
C LEU A 19 -20.34 10.39 6.41
N GLN A 20 -20.18 9.07 6.33
CA GLN A 20 -21.14 8.22 5.65
C GLN A 20 -22.38 8.04 6.54
N LEU A 21 -23.51 8.62 6.13
CA LEU A 21 -24.76 8.53 6.86
C LEU A 21 -25.35 7.12 6.81
N ILE A 22 -25.87 6.66 7.95
CA ILE A 22 -26.66 5.44 8.07
C ILE A 22 -28.13 5.81 7.82
N THR A 23 -28.71 5.26 6.77
CA THR A 23 -30.10 5.52 6.36
C THR A 23 -30.99 4.29 6.46
N ASP A 24 -30.44 3.14 6.86
CA ASP A 24 -31.16 1.86 7.00
C ASP A 24 -30.47 0.98 8.06
N THR A 25 -31.07 -0.15 8.38
CA THR A 25 -30.55 -1.15 9.31
C THR A 25 -29.17 -1.63 8.85
N LEU A 26 -28.22 -1.66 9.78
CA LEU A 26 -26.87 -2.14 9.50
C LEU A 26 -26.87 -3.63 9.16
N SER A 27 -26.12 -4.00 8.13
CA SER A 27 -25.81 -5.39 7.79
C SER A 27 -24.29 -5.60 7.71
N ASN A 28 -23.86 -6.85 7.76
CA ASN A 28 -22.44 -7.17 7.76
C ASN A 28 -21.83 -7.06 6.35
N ILE A 29 -20.52 -6.80 6.31
CA ILE A 29 -19.66 -6.99 5.13
C ILE A 29 -19.06 -8.39 5.24
N GLU A 30 -19.04 -9.11 4.12
CA GLU A 30 -18.38 -10.42 4.02
C GLU A 30 -17.38 -10.38 2.86
N PHE A 31 -16.12 -10.71 3.14
CA PHE A 31 -15.10 -10.91 2.13
C PHE A 31 -14.12 -12.01 2.54
N THR A 32 -13.56 -12.68 1.54
CA THR A 32 -12.52 -13.70 1.70
C THR A 32 -11.17 -13.12 1.27
N THR A 33 -10.13 -13.41 2.04
CA THR A 33 -8.74 -13.05 1.70
C THR A 33 -7.79 -13.98 2.44
N ALA A 34 -6.54 -14.09 1.96
CA ALA A 34 -5.50 -14.88 2.61
C ALA A 34 -5.28 -14.45 4.08
N SER A 35 -4.94 -15.40 4.95
CA SER A 35 -4.65 -15.12 6.36
C SER A 35 -3.29 -14.46 6.58
N SER A 36 -2.40 -14.53 5.58
CA SER A 36 -1.09 -13.90 5.58
C SER A 36 -0.62 -13.59 4.16
N THR A 37 0.29 -12.64 4.05
CA THR A 37 1.05 -12.35 2.83
C THR A 37 2.55 -12.44 3.10
N THR A 38 3.36 -12.30 2.06
CA THR A 38 4.83 -12.38 2.14
C THR A 38 5.49 -11.04 1.87
N LEU A 39 6.70 -10.85 2.39
CA LEU A 39 7.52 -9.70 2.01
C LEU A 39 7.78 -9.65 0.50
N GLY A 40 7.84 -8.42 -0.04
CA GLY A 40 8.00 -8.18 -1.47
C GLY A 40 6.74 -8.33 -2.31
N THR A 41 5.62 -8.77 -1.73
CA THR A 41 4.31 -8.77 -2.39
C THR A 41 3.86 -7.33 -2.67
N ASN A 42 3.24 -7.12 -3.83
CA ASN A 42 2.74 -5.84 -4.33
C ASN A 42 1.24 -5.85 -4.63
N TYR A 43 0.53 -6.90 -4.22
CA TYR A 43 -0.91 -6.98 -4.37
C TYR A 43 -1.56 -7.81 -3.27
N LEU A 44 -2.86 -7.63 -3.06
CA LEU A 44 -3.67 -8.52 -2.24
C LEU A 44 -4.94 -8.89 -2.99
N GLU A 45 -5.30 -10.17 -2.89
CA GLU A 45 -6.58 -10.65 -3.40
C GLU A 45 -7.67 -10.63 -2.33
N ILE A 46 -8.82 -10.03 -2.66
CA ILE A 46 -10.00 -9.93 -1.82
C ILE A 46 -11.21 -10.32 -2.64
N GLU A 47 -11.92 -11.37 -2.22
CA GLU A 47 -13.14 -11.83 -2.88
C GLU A 47 -14.35 -11.35 -2.10
N THR A 48 -15.25 -10.61 -2.75
CA THR A 48 -16.53 -10.20 -2.16
C THR A 48 -17.59 -10.03 -3.23
N SER A 49 -18.86 -10.25 -2.87
CA SER A 49 -20.02 -9.93 -3.69
C SER A 49 -20.55 -8.51 -3.44
N LEU A 50 -19.95 -7.79 -2.48
CA LEU A 50 -20.39 -6.45 -2.11
C LEU A 50 -19.75 -5.40 -3.03
N GLU A 51 -20.48 -5.04 -4.07
CA GLU A 51 -20.13 -3.94 -4.97
C GLU A 51 -20.14 -2.59 -4.25
N ASP A 52 -19.35 -1.64 -4.77
CA ASP A 52 -19.18 -0.26 -4.27
C ASP A 52 -18.60 -0.13 -2.85
N ALA A 53 -18.25 -1.24 -2.19
CA ALA A 53 -17.50 -1.20 -0.94
C ALA A 53 -16.12 -0.60 -1.16
N VAL A 54 -15.68 0.24 -0.21
CA VAL A 54 -14.33 0.80 -0.18
C VAL A 54 -13.47 -0.10 0.68
N ILE A 55 -12.37 -0.60 0.12
CA ILE A 55 -11.35 -1.33 0.86
C ILE A 55 -10.09 -0.50 0.94
N CYS A 56 -9.59 -0.33 2.15
CA CYS A 56 -8.34 0.33 2.47
C CYS A 56 -7.38 -0.66 3.13
N ILE A 57 -6.17 -0.77 2.61
CA ILE A 57 -5.08 -1.53 3.22
C ILE A 57 -4.09 -0.54 3.81
N THR A 58 -3.80 -0.70 5.09
CA THR A 58 -2.84 0.14 5.83
C THR A 58 -1.76 -0.70 6.49
N GLN A 59 -0.57 -0.12 6.62
CA GLN A 59 0.55 -0.68 7.36
C GLN A 59 1.26 0.48 8.06
N ASN A 60 1.54 0.36 9.36
CA ASN A 60 2.21 1.40 10.16
C ASN A 60 1.60 2.80 9.97
N ASP A 61 0.28 2.88 10.12
CA ASP A 61 -0.51 4.10 9.96
C ASP A 61 -0.42 4.78 8.58
N SER A 62 0.16 4.10 7.59
CA SER A 62 0.25 4.56 6.21
C SER A 62 -0.68 3.76 5.31
N ILE A 63 -1.39 4.45 4.42
CA ILE A 63 -2.25 3.83 3.41
C ILE A 63 -1.35 3.24 2.31
N LEU A 64 -1.49 1.94 2.06
CA LEU A 64 -0.86 1.26 0.93
C LEU A 64 -1.72 1.38 -0.33
N VAL A 65 -3.04 1.17 -0.18
CA VAL A 65 -4.03 1.28 -1.25
C VAL A 65 -5.41 1.52 -0.66
N ALA A 66 -6.23 2.31 -1.36
CA ALA A 66 -7.66 2.44 -1.11
C ALA A 66 -8.39 2.38 -2.46
N SER A 67 -9.36 1.47 -2.60
CA SER A 67 -10.11 1.30 -3.84
C SER A 67 -11.54 0.85 -3.59
N HIS A 68 -12.41 1.19 -4.53
CA HIS A 68 -13.74 0.60 -4.62
C HIS A 68 -13.66 -0.80 -5.21
N ILE A 69 -14.53 -1.69 -4.73
CA ILE A 69 -14.82 -2.96 -5.38
C ILE A 69 -15.76 -2.69 -6.56
N TYR A 70 -15.36 -3.14 -7.74
CA TYR A 70 -16.13 -2.99 -8.96
C TYR A 70 -16.09 -4.28 -9.78
N LYS A 71 -17.24 -4.88 -10.08
CA LYS A 71 -17.37 -6.16 -10.82
C LYS A 71 -16.54 -7.29 -10.19
N GLY A 72 -16.54 -7.37 -8.86
CA GLY A 72 -15.68 -8.29 -8.12
C GLY A 72 -14.19 -8.06 -8.42
N ASN A 73 -13.75 -6.80 -8.53
CA ASN A 73 -12.33 -6.49 -8.70
C ASN A 73 -11.57 -6.96 -7.45
N ASN A 74 -11.03 -8.15 -7.56
CA ASN A 74 -10.47 -8.88 -6.43
C ASN A 74 -9.01 -8.54 -6.19
N LYS A 75 -8.33 -7.74 -7.02
CA LYS A 75 -6.88 -7.52 -6.90
C LYS A 75 -6.55 -6.06 -6.60
N LEU A 76 -6.08 -5.80 -5.38
CA LEU A 76 -5.63 -4.49 -4.93
C LEU A 76 -4.11 -4.40 -5.05
N GLU A 77 -3.60 -3.54 -5.93
CA GLU A 77 -2.16 -3.36 -6.16
C GLU A 77 -1.59 -2.18 -5.35
N PHE A 78 -0.37 -2.34 -4.84
CA PHE A 78 0.33 -1.37 -4.01
C PHE A 78 1.86 -1.53 -4.12
N ASN A 79 2.62 -0.58 -3.57
CA ASN A 79 4.08 -0.68 -3.53
C ASN A 79 4.55 -1.89 -2.72
N LYS A 80 5.64 -2.53 -3.13
CA LYS A 80 6.17 -3.72 -2.46
C LYS A 80 6.36 -3.50 -0.96
N ILE A 81 5.88 -4.45 -0.16
CA ILE A 81 6.03 -4.41 1.29
C ILE A 81 7.50 -4.65 1.66
N GLY A 82 8.10 -3.67 2.36
CA GLY A 82 9.53 -3.64 2.65
C GLY A 82 9.94 -4.23 4.01
N TYR A 83 9.00 -4.48 4.92
CA TYR A 83 9.28 -4.97 6.28
C TYR A 83 8.14 -5.85 6.81
N SER A 84 8.49 -6.83 7.66
CA SER A 84 7.57 -7.79 8.26
C SER A 84 6.78 -7.13 9.39
N ASP A 85 5.46 -7.09 9.23
CA ASP A 85 4.52 -6.61 10.26
C ASP A 85 3.08 -7.07 9.91
N THR A 86 2.07 -6.37 10.39
CA THR A 86 0.65 -6.63 10.17
C THR A 86 0.09 -5.64 9.18
N LEU A 87 -0.65 -6.13 8.17
CA LEU A 87 -1.52 -5.28 7.37
C LEU A 87 -2.91 -5.22 8.01
N LEU A 88 -3.47 -4.02 8.03
CA LEU A 88 -4.83 -3.76 8.46
C LEU A 88 -5.69 -3.48 7.24
N ILE A 89 -6.64 -4.37 6.99
CA ILE A 89 -7.63 -4.27 5.93
C ILE A 89 -8.92 -3.72 6.55
N THR A 90 -9.37 -2.56 6.07
CA THR A 90 -10.60 -1.92 6.50
C THR A 90 -11.55 -1.86 5.32
N ALA A 91 -12.75 -2.42 5.47
CA ALA A 91 -13.82 -2.34 4.49
C ALA A 91 -14.98 -1.50 5.02
N THR A 92 -15.43 -0.52 4.23
CA THR A 92 -16.55 0.36 4.53
C THR A 92 -17.54 0.39 3.37
N ALA A 93 -18.83 0.52 3.69
CA ALA A 93 -19.91 0.59 2.72
C ALA A 93 -21.17 1.19 3.35
N LYS A 94 -22.07 1.73 2.53
CA LYS A 94 -23.30 2.38 3.00
C LYS A 94 -24.20 1.37 3.71
N ASN A 95 -24.73 1.73 4.88
CA ASN A 95 -25.58 0.87 5.72
C ASN A 95 -24.92 -0.48 6.09
N LYS A 96 -23.59 -0.50 6.17
CA LYS A 96 -22.82 -1.68 6.58
C LYS A 96 -22.00 -1.42 7.83
N THR A 97 -21.85 -2.44 8.65
CA THR A 97 -20.89 -2.43 9.76
C THR A 97 -19.48 -2.49 9.19
N VAL A 98 -18.61 -1.57 9.63
CA VAL A 98 -17.20 -1.56 9.24
C VAL A 98 -16.54 -2.89 9.60
N LEU A 99 -15.87 -3.50 8.62
CA LEU A 99 -15.11 -4.73 8.83
C LEU A 99 -13.62 -4.42 8.86
N ILE A 100 -12.97 -4.83 9.95
CA ILE A 100 -11.52 -4.68 10.14
C ILE A 100 -10.91 -6.06 10.26
N LYS A 101 -9.97 -6.39 9.37
CA LYS A 101 -9.23 -7.65 9.37
C LYS A 101 -7.74 -7.39 9.41
N LYS A 102 -7.02 -8.19 10.20
CA LYS A 102 -5.56 -8.16 10.29
C LYS A 102 -4.99 -9.36 9.56
N ILE A 103 -3.98 -9.15 8.73
CA ILE A 103 -3.23 -10.23 8.07
C ILE A 103 -1.74 -10.03 8.36
N ALA A 104 -1.02 -11.12 8.63
CA ALA A 104 0.40 -11.06 8.92
C ALA A 104 1.21 -10.99 7.62
N VAL A 105 2.25 -10.16 7.60
CA VAL A 105 3.30 -10.16 6.57
C VAL A 105 4.44 -11.00 7.09
N ASN A 106 4.53 -12.22 6.57
CA ASN A 106 5.59 -13.14 6.93
C ASN A 106 6.80 -12.94 6.03
N GLU A 107 7.98 -13.20 6.57
CA GLU A 107 9.18 -13.32 5.76
C GLU A 107 9.04 -14.59 4.93
N GLY A 108 9.02 -14.44 3.60
CA GLY A 108 8.86 -15.57 2.68
C GLY A 108 9.92 -16.64 2.94
N ASN A 109 9.62 -17.89 2.58
CA ASN A 109 10.57 -18.99 2.77
C ASN A 109 11.81 -18.92 1.86
N THR A 110 11.81 -18.00 0.89
CA THR A 110 12.88 -17.73 -0.06
C THR A 110 13.68 -16.51 0.38
N PRO A 111 15.01 -16.62 0.51
CA PRO A 111 15.82 -15.46 0.85
C PRO A 111 15.77 -14.44 -0.29
N PHE A 112 15.67 -13.15 0.08
CA PHE A 112 15.61 -12.05 -0.88
C PHE A 112 16.54 -10.91 -0.44
N VAL A 113 16.98 -10.15 -1.43
CA VAL A 113 17.90 -9.01 -1.24
C VAL A 113 17.26 -7.75 -1.80
N ASN A 114 17.35 -6.66 -1.03
CA ASN A 114 16.96 -5.34 -1.49
C ASN A 114 18.21 -4.54 -1.91
N ILE A 115 18.09 -3.83 -3.04
CA ILE A 115 19.07 -2.83 -3.45
C ILE A 115 18.75 -1.55 -2.68
N GLN A 116 19.62 -1.17 -1.76
CA GLN A 116 19.36 -0.03 -0.86
C GLN A 116 19.72 1.30 -1.50
N GLU A 117 20.85 1.34 -2.21
CA GLU A 117 21.29 2.51 -2.96
C GLU A 117 22.26 2.08 -4.06
N CYS A 118 22.23 2.77 -5.20
CA CYS A 118 23.21 2.64 -6.28
C CYS A 118 23.63 4.04 -6.68
N THR A 119 24.84 4.44 -6.30
CA THR A 119 25.41 5.74 -6.65
C THR A 119 26.61 5.57 -7.56
N PHE A 120 26.71 6.48 -8.52
CA PHE A 120 27.85 6.60 -9.42
C PHE A 120 28.62 7.84 -9.02
N THR A 121 29.91 7.68 -8.75
CA THR A 121 30.81 8.78 -8.40
C THR A 121 32.07 8.72 -9.28
N ASN A 122 32.61 9.88 -9.61
CA ASN A 122 33.93 10.01 -10.24
C ASN A 122 34.98 10.29 -9.15
N GLU A 123 36.25 9.99 -9.40
CA GLU A 123 37.40 10.23 -8.49
C GLU A 123 37.44 11.68 -8.01
N VAL A 124 37.04 12.59 -8.91
CA VAL A 124 36.86 14.00 -8.62
C VAL A 124 35.37 14.20 -8.41
N LYS A 125 34.95 14.62 -7.21
CA LYS A 125 33.55 14.91 -6.81
C LYS A 125 32.94 16.10 -7.60
N ASN A 126 33.08 16.11 -8.91
CA ASN A 126 32.54 17.09 -9.84
C ASN A 126 31.16 16.63 -10.32
N THR A 127 30.26 17.58 -10.53
CA THR A 127 28.89 17.35 -10.99
C THR A 127 28.78 16.96 -12.48
N HIS A 128 29.92 16.77 -13.17
CA HIS A 128 29.98 16.46 -14.60
C HIS A 128 30.96 15.31 -14.85
N ILE A 129 30.49 14.30 -15.58
CA ILE A 129 31.29 13.15 -16.03
C ILE A 129 31.84 13.49 -17.42
N THR A 130 33.15 13.37 -17.63
CA THR A 130 33.82 13.69 -18.90
C THR A 130 34.34 12.43 -19.62
N TYR A 131 34.66 12.57 -20.91
CA TYR A 131 35.17 11.48 -21.72
C TYR A 131 36.51 10.98 -21.15
N ASN A 132 36.66 9.65 -21.00
CA ASN A 132 37.75 8.93 -20.32
C ASN A 132 37.80 8.98 -18.78
N ASP A 133 36.76 9.50 -18.11
CA ASP A 133 36.69 9.39 -16.65
C ASP A 133 36.39 7.95 -16.20
N THR A 134 37.07 7.52 -15.13
CA THR A 134 36.77 6.25 -14.46
C THR A 134 35.64 6.46 -13.46
N ILE A 135 34.54 5.74 -13.63
CA ILE A 135 33.37 5.83 -12.74
C ILE A 135 33.43 4.69 -11.72
N TYR A 136 33.26 5.04 -10.46
CA TYR A 136 33.12 4.11 -9.34
C TYR A 136 31.64 3.91 -9.04
N ASN A 137 31.22 2.64 -8.96
CA ASN A 137 29.90 2.25 -8.48
C ASN A 137 30.03 1.70 -7.07
N SER A 138 29.26 2.25 -6.13
CA SER A 138 29.03 1.62 -4.84
C SER A 138 27.60 1.07 -4.81
N LEU A 139 27.48 -0.25 -4.72
CA LEU A 139 26.22 -0.97 -4.58
C LEU A 139 26.15 -1.58 -3.18
N GLN A 140 25.17 -1.15 -2.39
CA GLN A 140 24.87 -1.78 -1.11
C GLN A 140 23.67 -2.73 -1.27
N ILE A 141 23.92 -4.02 -1.01
CA ILE A 141 22.90 -5.07 -1.01
C ILE A 141 22.74 -5.56 0.42
N LYS A 142 21.51 -5.50 0.94
CA LYS A 142 21.19 -6.00 2.27
C LYS A 142 20.28 -7.22 2.16
N ASN A 143 20.67 -8.34 2.78
CA ASN A 143 19.75 -9.44 3.02
C ASN A 143 18.79 -9.01 4.13
N THR A 144 17.50 -8.94 3.81
CA THR A 144 16.43 -8.56 4.73
C THR A 144 15.46 -9.72 4.98
N SER A 145 15.90 -10.96 4.74
CA SER A 145 15.11 -12.16 4.94
C SER A 145 15.50 -12.93 6.21
N ASN A 146 14.65 -13.88 6.62
CA ASN A 146 14.81 -14.73 7.80
C ASN A 146 15.81 -15.89 7.61
N LYS A 147 16.51 -15.96 6.47
CA LYS A 147 17.41 -17.06 6.13
C LYS A 147 18.73 -16.54 5.56
N ASP A 148 19.78 -17.30 5.81
CA ASP A 148 21.08 -17.06 5.21
C ASP A 148 21.02 -17.22 3.70
N LEU A 149 21.59 -16.25 3.00
CA LEU A 149 21.74 -16.30 1.55
C LEU A 149 23.15 -16.82 1.22
N SER A 150 23.24 -18.07 0.79
CA SER A 150 24.50 -18.71 0.35
C SER A 150 24.73 -18.55 -1.16
N ASN A 151 25.99 -18.50 -1.60
CA ASN A 151 26.40 -18.48 -3.01
C ASN A 151 25.99 -17.21 -3.79
N VAL A 152 25.93 -16.05 -3.12
CA VAL A 152 25.68 -14.76 -3.78
C VAL A 152 26.80 -14.45 -4.77
N THR A 153 26.46 -14.39 -6.07
CA THR A 153 27.40 -14.02 -7.12
C THR A 153 26.86 -12.79 -7.85
N ILE A 154 27.62 -11.69 -7.82
CA ILE A 154 27.37 -10.51 -8.66
C ILE A 154 28.11 -10.75 -9.97
N LYS A 155 27.38 -11.05 -11.05
CA LYS A 155 27.98 -11.19 -12.38
C LYS A 155 28.05 -9.81 -13.04
N LYS A 156 29.23 -9.48 -13.55
CA LYS A 156 29.49 -8.30 -14.39
C LYS A 156 28.93 -8.51 -15.80
#